data_AF-A0A356BFE8-F1
#
_entry.id   AF-A0A356BFE8-F1
#
_cell.length_a   1.000
_cell.length_b   1.000
_cell.length_c   1.000
_cell.angle_alpha   90.00
_cell.angle_beta   90.00
_cell.angle_gamma   90.00
#
_symmetry.space_group_name_H-M   'P 1'
#
loop_
_entity.id
_entity.type
_entity.pdbx_description
1 polymer ?
#
loop_
_entity_poly.entity_id
_entity_poly.type
_entity_poly.pdbx_seq_one_letter_code
_entity_poly.pdbx_strand_id
1 'polypeptide(L)' 'LLISSMQDRLVSPQCSVDLVRHWQAQHIQHPWAGDDLPLDDAPWLVQRYQQQLRSFDSTERRFN' A
#
# COMPACT_ATOMS: atom_id res chain seq x y z
N LEU A 1 1.92 6.34 1.23
CA LEU A 1 1.58 4.92 1.33
C LEU A 1 1.81 4.29 -0.03
N LEU A 2 2.57 3.20 -0.09
CA LEU A 2 2.74 2.37 -1.27
C LEU A 2 2.14 0.99 -0.96
N ILE A 3 1.27 0.51 -1.86
CA ILE A 3 0.69 -0.83 -1.81
C ILE A 3 1.20 -1.58 -3.03
N SER A 4 1.74 -2.78 -2.84
CA SER A 4 2.20 -3.65 -3.93
C SER A 4 1.75 -5.10 -3.68
N SER A 5 1.83 -5.95 -4.70
CA SER A 5 1.57 -7.37 -4.53
C SER A 5 2.84 -8.23 -4.62
N MET A 6 2.87 -9.38 -3.93
CA MET A 6 3.98 -10.35 -4.03
C MET A 6 3.95 -11.15 -5.33
N GLN A 7 2.78 -11.34 -5.94
CA GLN A 7 2.62 -12.16 -7.15
C GLN A 7 2.41 -11.32 -8.41
N ASP A 8 2.73 -10.03 -8.35
CA ASP A 8 2.79 -9.17 -9.54
C ASP A 8 3.87 -9.72 -10.49
N ARG A 9 3.47 -10.00 -11.74
CA ARG A 9 4.34 -10.56 -12.78
C ARG A 9 4.78 -9.52 -13.80
N LEU A 10 4.20 -8.32 -13.76
CA LEU A 10 4.54 -7.21 -14.64
C LEU A 10 5.68 -6.39 -14.05
N VAL A 11 5.69 -6.22 -12.74
CA VAL A 11 6.69 -5.43 -12.01
C VAL A 11 7.33 -6.27 -10.91
N SER A 12 8.67 -6.28 -10.87
CA SER A 12 9.41 -6.91 -9.78
C SER A 12 9.06 -6.25 -8.44
N PRO A 13 8.77 -7.01 -7.37
CA PRO A 13 8.55 -6.47 -6.03
C PRO A 13 9.70 -5.58 -5.53
N GLN A 14 10.93 -5.80 -6.04
CA GLN A 14 12.09 -4.99 -5.69
C GLN A 14 11.93 -3.51 -6.08
N CYS A 15 11.24 -3.22 -7.20
CA CYS A 15 10.98 -1.85 -7.62
C CYS A 15 10.18 -1.09 -6.55
N SER A 16 9.16 -1.73 -5.96
CA SER A 16 8.37 -1.15 -4.87
C SER A 16 9.21 -0.92 -3.62
N VAL A 17 10.10 -1.85 -3.27
CA VAL A 17 11.02 -1.70 -2.13
C VAL A 17 11.94 -0.50 -2.32
N ASP A 18 12.47 -0.29 -3.53
CA ASP A 18 13.37 0.81 -3.82
C ASP A 18 12.65 2.17 -3.77
N LEU A 19 11.43 2.25 -4.30
CA LEU A 19 10.57 3.44 -4.18
C LEU A 19 10.25 3.80 -2.73
N VAL A 20 9.92 2.78 -1.92
CA VAL A 20 9.65 2.93 -0.48
C VAL A 20 10.85 3.53 0.25
N ARG A 21 12.06 3.03 -0.02
CA ARG A 21 13.30 3.55 0.56
C ARG A 21 13.54 4.99 0.13
N HIS A 22 13.37 5.29 -1.15
CA HIS A 22 13.64 6.62 -1.70
C HIS A 22 12.69 7.69 -1.15
N TRP A 23 11.40 7.39 -1.05
CA TRP A 23 10.39 8.32 -0.55
C TRP A 23 10.14 8.25 0.95
N GLN A 24 10.81 7.34 1.66
CA GLN A 24 10.56 7.06 3.08
C GLN A 24 9.06 6.81 3.36
N ALA A 25 8.39 6.16 2.41
CA ALA A 25 6.96 5.93 2.46
C ALA A 25 6.63 4.67 3.27
N GLN A 26 5.45 4.63 3.88
CA GLN A 26 4.91 3.38 4.41
C GLN A 26 4.65 2.39 3.27
N HIS A 27 5.07 1.13 3.44
CA HIS A 27 4.87 0.04 2.48
C HIS A 27 3.96 -1.03 3.07
N ILE A 28 2.97 -1.47 2.30
CA ILE A 28 2.14 -2.63 2.62
C ILE A 28 2.15 -3.54 1.41
N GLN A 29 2.40 -4.83 1.63
CA GLN A 29 2.46 -5.81 0.56
C GLN A 29 1.35 -6.85 0.71
N HIS A 30 0.64 -7.11 -0.38
CA HIS A 30 -0.39 -8.14 -0.45
C HIS A 30 0.23 -9.51 -0.78
N PRO A 31 -0.09 -10.58 -0.05
CA PRO A 31 0.66 -11.84 -0.15
C PRO A 31 0.37 -12.67 -1.40
N TRP A 32 -0.82 -12.55 -2.01
CA TRP A 32 -1.25 -13.50 -3.06
C TRP A 32 -1.87 -12.90 -4.32
N ALA A 33 -2.27 -11.62 -4.34
CA ALA A 33 -2.86 -11.02 -5.54
C ALA A 33 -1.85 -10.98 -6.70
N GLY A 34 -2.32 -11.05 -7.92
CA GLY A 34 -1.52 -10.78 -9.12
C GLY A 34 -1.25 -9.29 -9.29
N ASP A 35 -1.15 -8.88 -10.54
CA ASP A 35 -1.01 -7.49 -10.96
C ASP A 35 -2.29 -6.67 -10.72
N ASP A 36 -3.47 -7.27 -10.88
CA ASP A 36 -4.76 -6.59 -10.67
C ASP A 36 -5.30 -6.79 -9.25
N LEU A 37 -4.59 -6.20 -8.29
CA LEU A 37 -4.97 -6.26 -6.87
C LEU A 37 -6.41 -5.78 -6.57
N PRO A 38 -6.94 -4.69 -7.20
CA PRO A 38 -8.34 -4.31 -7.05
C PRO A 38 -9.33 -5.39 -7.51
N LEU A 39 -9.00 -6.11 -8.59
CA LEU A 39 -9.82 -7.21 -9.07
C LEU A 39 -9.74 -8.43 -8.14
N ASP A 40 -8.54 -8.74 -7.66
CA ASP A 40 -8.26 -9.93 -6.85
C ASP A 40 -8.78 -9.81 -5.41
N ASP A 41 -8.56 -8.67 -4.73
CA ASP A 41 -8.99 -8.46 -3.33
C ASP A 41 -9.35 -6.99 -3.04
N ALA A 42 -10.44 -6.53 -3.65
CA ALA A 42 -10.99 -5.20 -3.38
C ALA A 42 -11.25 -4.93 -1.88
N PRO A 43 -11.85 -5.85 -1.09
CA PRO A 43 -12.10 -5.62 0.32
C PRO A 43 -10.84 -5.33 1.13
N TRP A 44 -9.76 -6.10 0.91
CA TRP A 44 -8.49 -5.87 1.57
C TRP A 44 -7.92 -4.50 1.21
N LEU A 45 -7.95 -4.13 -0.07
CA LEU A 45 -7.44 -2.84 -0.54
C LEU A 45 -8.17 -1.67 0.12
N VAL A 46 -9.50 -1.71 0.13
CA VAL A 46 -10.35 -0.69 0.77
C VAL A 46 -10.02 -0.57 2.27
N GLN A 47 -9.85 -1.71 2.95
CA GLN A 47 -9.49 -1.71 4.37
C GLN A 47 -8.16 -0.99 4.62
N ARG A 48 -7.13 -1.21 3.78
CA ARG A 48 -5.83 -0.52 3.92
C ARG A 48 -5.94 0.97 3.70
N TYR A 49 -6.68 1.41 2.69
CA TYR A 49 -6.92 2.84 2.47
C TYR A 49 -7.66 3.49 3.64
N GLN A 50 -8.70 2.84 4.17
CA GLN A 50 -9.44 3.36 5.33
C GLN A 50 -8.55 3.47 6.58
N GLN A 51 -7.70 2.47 6.84
CA GLN A 51 -6.73 2.52 7.95
C GLN A 51 -5.77 3.71 7.78
N GLN A 52 -5.27 3.92 6.56
CA GLN A 52 -4.37 5.01 6.29
C GLN A 52 -5.02 6.38 6.45
N LEU A 53 -6.21 6.59 5.88
CA LEU A 53 -6.94 7.86 5.99
C LEU A 53 -7.19 8.24 7.45
N ARG A 54 -7.55 7.26 8.30
CA ARG A 54 -7.72 7.48 9.74
C ARG A 54 -6.41 7.91 10.43
N SER A 55 -5.28 7.33 10.04
CA SER A 55 -3.97 7.71 10.59
C SER A 55 -3.56 9.15 10.21
N PHE A 56 -3.90 9.60 8.99
CA PHE A 56 -3.63 10.97 8.55
C PHE A 56 -4.48 11.99 9.31
N ASP A 57 -5.79 11.76 9.43
CA ASP A 57 -6.72 12.64 10.17
C ASP A 57 -6.34 12.74 11.66
N SER A 58 -5.91 11.64 12.27
CA SER A 58 -5.41 11.63 13.66
C SER A 58 -4.11 12.42 13.83
N THR A 59 -3.28 12.47 12.78
CA THR A 59 -2.02 13.20 12.78
C THR A 59 -2.27 14.70 12.62
N GLU A 60 -3.12 15.11 11.68
CA GLU A 60 -3.48 16.52 11.48
C GLU A 60 -4.17 17.13 12.71
N ARG A 61 -5.05 16.37 13.39
CA ARG A 61 -5.68 16.79 14.64
C ARG A 61 -4.74 16.91 15.84
N ARG A 62 -3.51 16.40 15.78
CA ARG A 62 -2.50 16.61 16.82
C ARG A 62 -1.72 17.92 16.65
N PHE A 63 -1.80 18.54 15.47
CA PHE A 63 -1.07 19.78 15.14
C PHE A 63 -1.96 21.02 15.05
N ASN A 64 -3.28 20.87 15.24
CA ASN A 64 -4.23 21.94 15.50
C ASN A 64 -4.69 21.90 16.97
#